data_AF-H1PN66-F1
#
_entry.id   AF-H1PN66-F1
#
_cell.length_a   1.000
_cell.length_b   1.000
_cell.length_c   1.000
_cell.angle_alpha   90.00
_cell.angle_beta   90.00
_cell.angle_gamma   90.00
#
_symmetry.space_group_name_H-M   'P 1'
#
loop_
_entity.id
_entity.type
_entity.pdbx_description
1 polymer ?
#
loop_
_entity_poly.entity_id
_entity_poly.type
_entity_poly.pdbx_seq_one_letter_code
_entity_poly.pdbx_strand_id
1 'polypeptide(L)' 'MLYPSINEIRKKVDSRYTLVVLAAKRARDIIDGYPLLTDECPNNRAVSQAAYEIYDDLVSYDRD' A
#
# COMPACT_ATOMS: atom_id res chain seq x y z
N MET A 1 10.50 14.31 4.64
CA MET A 1 10.81 12.89 4.37
C MET A 1 9.53 12.23 3.89
N LEU A 2 9.52 11.59 2.73
CA LEU A 2 8.38 10.78 2.28
C LEU A 2 8.38 9.48 3.09
N TYR A 3 7.43 9.35 4.01
CA TYR A 3 7.18 8.12 4.75
C TYR A 3 5.91 7.46 4.17
N PRO A 4 5.85 6.12 4.09
CA PRO A 4 6.92 5.15 4.33
C PRO A 4 8.06 5.19 3.28
N SER A 5 9.25 4.73 3.67
CA SER A 5 10.41 4.60 2.77
C SER A 5 10.21 3.41 1.82
N ILE A 6 10.35 3.63 0.52
CA ILE A 6 10.23 2.58 -0.52
C ILE A 6 11.08 1.34 -0.22
N ASN A 7 12.26 1.51 0.39
CA ASN A 7 13.12 0.38 0.72
C ASN A 7 12.52 -0.54 1.78
N GLU A 8 11.76 -0.01 2.73
CA GLU A 8 11.10 -0.83 3.75
C GLU A 8 9.91 -1.59 3.15
N ILE A 9 9.10 -0.91 2.34
CA ILE A 9 7.95 -1.54 1.65
C ILE A 9 8.42 -2.64 0.69
N ARG A 10 9.58 -2.44 0.04
CA ARG A 10 10.20 -3.47 -0.82
C ARG A 10 10.61 -4.73 -0.08
N LYS A 11 10.80 -4.72 1.24
CA LYS A 11 11.08 -5.95 2.00
C LYS A 11 9.83 -6.81 2.20
N LYS A 12 8.64 -6.23 2.03
CA LYS A 12 7.34 -6.90 2.19
C LYS A 12 6.87 -7.62 0.92
N VAL A 13 7.52 -7.38 -0.21
CA VAL A 13 7.09 -7.83 -1.53
C VAL A 13 8.27 -8.33 -2.35
N ASP A 14 8.11 -9.45 -3.06
CA ASP A 14 9.23 -10.09 -3.76
C ASP A 14 9.80 -9.24 -4.91
N SER A 15 8.98 -8.38 -5.51
CA SER A 15 9.34 -7.64 -6.71
C SER A 15 8.77 -6.23 -6.73
N ARG A 16 9.54 -5.31 -7.34
CA ARG A 16 9.10 -3.93 -7.61
C ARG A 16 7.82 -3.88 -8.43
N TYR A 17 7.63 -4.81 -9.37
CA TYR A 17 6.42 -4.88 -10.18
C TYR A 17 5.20 -5.31 -9.34
N THR A 18 5.40 -6.27 -8.42
CA THR A 18 4.35 -6.69 -7.49
C THR A 18 3.96 -5.56 -6.55
N LEU A 19 4.92 -4.79 -6.05
CA LEU A 19 4.63 -3.60 -5.25
C LEU A 19 3.73 -2.61 -6.00
N VAL A 20 4.08 -2.29 -7.25
CA VAL A 20 3.33 -1.32 -8.07
C VAL A 20 1.92 -1.83 -8.34
N VAL A 21 1.77 -3.11 -8.69
CA VAL A 21 0.45 -3.70 -8.97
C VAL A 21 -0.40 -3.78 -7.70
N LEU A 22 0.17 -4.20 -6.57
CA LEU A 22 -0.51 -4.29 -5.28
C LEU A 22 -1.00 -2.91 -4.83
N ALA A 23 -0.11 -1.92 -4.82
CA ALA A 23 -0.45 -0.55 -4.46
C ALA A 23 -1.51 0.05 -5.41
N ALA A 24 -1.44 -0.23 -6.71
CA ALA A 24 -2.43 0.28 -7.68
C ALA A 24 -3.79 -0.41 -7.59
N LYS A 25 -3.85 -1.70 -7.23
CA LYS A 25 -5.10 -2.40 -6.94
C LYS A 25 -5.72 -1.84 -5.66
N ARG A 26 -4.95 -1.77 -4.58
CA ARG A 26 -5.44 -1.28 -3.29
C ARG A 26 -5.87 0.19 -3.34
N ALA A 27 -5.13 1.04 -4.07
CA ALA A 27 -5.53 2.43 -4.28
C ALA A 27 -6.86 2.55 -5.04
N ARG A 28 -7.19 1.62 -5.95
CA ARG A 28 -8.51 1.58 -6.59
C ARG A 28 -9.60 1.23 -5.59
N ASP A 29 -9.39 0.23 -4.74
CA ASP A 29 -10.37 -0.12 -3.70
C ASP A 29 -10.67 1.09 -2.80
N ILE A 30 -9.65 1.85 -2.41
CA ILE A 30 -9.83 3.07 -1.61
C ILE A 30 -10.66 4.12 -2.37
N ILE A 31 -10.43 4.29 -3.67
CA ILE A 31 -11.20 5.21 -4.52
C ILE A 31 -12.65 4.73 -4.68
N ASP A 32 -12.86 3.42 -4.75
CA ASP A 32 -14.18 2.79 -4.85
C ASP A 32 -14.96 2.84 -3.52
N GLY A 33 -14.36 3.36 -2.44
CA GLY A 33 -15.01 3.59 -1.16
C GLY A 33 -14.88 2.44 -0.16
N TYR A 34 -13.95 1.51 -0.38
CA TYR A 34 -13.65 0.47 0.60
C TYR A 34 -13.06 1.08 1.88
N PRO A 35 -13.27 0.43 3.04
CA PRO A 35 -12.72 0.91 4.30
C PRO A 35 -11.20 0.93 4.26
N LEU A 36 -10.66 2.03 4.77
CA LEU A 36 -9.24 2.18 5.06
C LEU A 36 -8.90 1.28 6.24
N LEU A 37 -7.77 0.59 6.14
CA LEU A 37 -7.28 -0.30 7.19
C LEU A 37 -6.30 0.43 8.14
N THR A 38 -5.78 1.58 7.72
CA THR A 38 -4.86 2.42 8.51
C THR A 38 -5.46 3.81 8.74
N ASP A 39 -5.43 4.26 10.00
CA ASP A 39 -5.83 5.61 10.40
C ASP A 39 -4.66 6.61 10.34
N GLU A 40 -3.42 6.14 10.21
CA GLU A 40 -2.20 6.95 10.38
C GLU A 40 -1.54 7.37 9.06
N CYS A 41 -2.32 7.77 8.05
CA CYS A 41 -1.76 8.37 6.85
C CYS A 41 -1.89 9.91 6.87
N PRO A 42 -0.78 10.67 6.92
CA PRO A 42 -0.81 12.13 6.90
C PRO A 42 -1.29 12.70 5.55
N ASN A 43 -1.39 11.86 4.52
CA ASN A 43 -1.81 12.24 3.17
C ASN A 43 -3.07 11.47 2.75
N ASN A 44 -4.13 12.19 2.41
CA ASN A 44 -5.39 11.63 1.92
C ASN A 44 -5.34 11.16 0.44
N ARG A 45 -4.16 10.76 -0.05
CA ARG A 45 -4.02 10.22 -1.40
C ARG A 45 -4.14 8.71 -1.31
N ALA A 46 -5.00 8.11 -2.14
CA ALA A 46 -5.22 6.67 -2.15
C ALA A 46 -3.93 5.85 -2.30
N VAL A 47 -2.98 6.30 -3.13
CA VAL A 47 -1.68 5.65 -3.31
C VAL A 47 -0.80 5.75 -2.06
N SER A 48 -0.88 6.86 -1.32
CA SER A 48 -0.18 7.02 -0.05
C SER A 48 -0.78 6.08 0.99
N GLN A 49 -2.11 6.04 1.14
CA GLN A 49 -2.75 5.08 2.06
C GLN A 49 -2.41 3.63 1.72
N ALA A 50 -2.49 3.23 0.46
CA ALA A 50 -2.12 1.89 0.05
C ALA A 50 -0.66 1.56 0.42
N ALA A 51 0.27 2.52 0.28
CA ALA A 51 1.67 2.32 0.67
C ALA A 51 1.86 2.14 2.19
N TYR A 52 1.07 2.85 3.00
CA TYR A 52 1.04 2.68 4.46
C TYR A 52 0.46 1.33 4.86
N GLU A 53 -0.67 0.93 4.27
CA GLU A 53 -1.30 -0.36 4.57
C GLU A 53 -0.40 -1.55 4.21
N ILE A 54 0.36 -1.46 3.11
CA ILE A 54 1.36 -2.48 2.75
C ILE A 54 2.55 -2.46 3.73
N TYR A 55 2.94 -1.27 4.21
CA TYR A 55 4.01 -1.14 5.18
C TYR A 55 3.64 -1.74 6.55
N ASP A 56 2.39 -1.54 6.98
CA ASP A 56 1.82 -2.04 8.24
C ASP A 56 1.42 -3.54 8.18
N ASP A 57 1.76 -4.25 7.10
CA ASP A 57 1.36 -5.65 6.84
C ASP A 57 -0.16 -5.89 6.83
N LEU A 58 -0.97 -4.85 6.66
CA LEU A 58 -2.44 -4.94 6.61
C LEU A 58 -2.93 -5.46 5.25
N VAL A 59 -2.12 -5.26 4.21
CA VAL A 59 -2.40 -5.68 2.83
C VAL A 59 -1.23 -6.49 2.30
N SER A 60 -1.49 -7.74 1.94
CA SER A 60 -0.54 -8.64 1.28
C SER A 60 -1.06 -9.09 -0.09
N TYR A 61 -0.23 -9.82 -0.83
CA TYR A 61 -0.61 -10.45 -2.08
C TYR A 61 -0.41 -11.96 -1.95
N ASP A 62 -1.24 -12.70 -2.65
CA ASP A 62 -1.08 -14.14 -2.84
C ASP A 62 -0.77 -14.43 -4.32
N ARG A 63 -0.03 -15.50 -4.57
CA ARG A 63 0.31 -16.00 -5.91
C ARG A 63 -0.01 -17.49 -6.00
N ASP A 64 -1.29 -17.81 -6.04
CA ASP A 64 -1.80 -19.07 -6.60
C ASP A 64 -1.62 -19.13 -8.13
#